data_AF-A0A924RFU1-F1
#
_entry.id   AF-A0A924RFU1-F1
#
_cell.length_a   1.000
_cell.length_b   1.000
_cell.length_c   1.000
_cell.angle_alpha   90.00
_cell.angle_beta   90.00
_cell.angle_gamma   90.00
#
_symmetry.space_group_name_H-M   'P 1'
#
loop_
_entity.id
_entity.type
_entity.pdbx_description
1 polymer ?
#
loop_
_entity_poly.entity_id
_entity_poly.type
_entity_poly.pdbx_seq_one_letter_code
_entity_poly.pdbx_strand_id
1 'polypeptide(L)' 'MCWKSCILSEGAEVEDLWTVAGRTFRSRLIVGTGKYKDLPETPAAIDASGAEIVTVAVRRVNIEDSGQPM' A
#
# COMPACT_ATOMS: atom_id res chain seq x y z
N MET A 1 41.96 -0.64 19.73
CA MET A 1 41.49 0.75 19.92
C MET A 1 40.76 1.33 18.69
N CYS A 2 41.00 0.83 17.47
CA CYS A 2 40.29 1.27 16.26
C CYS A 2 38.82 0.79 16.16
N TRP A 3 38.48 -0.36 16.77
CA TRP A 3 37.16 -0.98 16.62
C TRP A 3 36.03 -0.35 17.44
N LYS A 4 36.36 0.44 18.47
CA LYS A 4 35.36 1.20 19.24
C LYS A 4 34.78 2.39 18.46
N SER A 5 35.47 2.86 17.41
CA SER A 5 35.02 4.01 16.63
C SER A 5 33.96 3.65 15.58
N CYS A 6 33.84 2.38 15.19
CA CYS A 6 32.88 1.95 14.17
C CYS A 6 31.45 1.81 14.74
N ILE A 7 31.32 1.50 16.03
CA ILE A 7 30.03 1.33 16.72
C ILE A 7 29.29 2.67 16.97
N LEU A 8 29.94 3.82 16.71
CA LEU A 8 29.37 5.15 16.93
C LEU A 8 28.78 5.80 15.67
N SER A 9 28.52 5.04 14.60
CA SER A 9 27.78 5.52 13.43
C SER A 9 26.62 4.59 13.04
N GLU A 10 25.98 3.95 14.02
CA GLU A 10 24.74 3.22 13.78
C GLU A 10 23.54 4.14 14.08
N GLY A 11 23.27 5.05 13.16
CA GLY A 11 22.17 6.01 13.30
C GLY A 11 22.05 6.96 12.12
N ALA A 12 22.44 6.53 10.93
CA ALA A 12 21.86 7.13 9.74
C ALA A 12 20.44 6.54 9.63
N GLU A 13 19.43 7.33 9.95
CA GLU A 13 18.03 7.06 9.58
C GLU A 13 18.01 6.98 8.03
N VAL A 14 18.36 5.82 7.47
CA VAL A 14 18.12 5.55 6.07
C VAL A 14 16.63 5.34 6.00
N GLU A 15 15.89 6.42 5.71
CA GLU A 15 14.47 6.35 5.45
C GLU A 15 14.24 5.21 4.45
N ASP A 16 13.51 4.18 4.87
CA ASP A 16 13.31 2.94 4.12
C ASP A 16 12.34 3.18 2.96
N LEU A 17 12.78 3.98 2.01
CA LEU A 17 12.02 4.45 0.88
C LEU A 17 12.09 3.42 -0.25
N TRP A 18 10.96 3.23 -0.92
CA TRP A 18 10.83 2.33 -2.04
C TRP A 18 10.31 3.07 -3.27
N THR A 19 11.08 3.09 -4.35
CA THR A 19 10.70 3.75 -5.60
C THR A 19 10.23 2.75 -6.64
N VAL A 20 9.02 2.93 -7.16
CA VAL A 20 8.42 2.12 -8.23
C VAL A 20 7.87 3.04 -9.31
N ALA A 21 8.27 2.80 -10.57
CA ALA A 21 7.82 3.57 -11.73
C ALA A 21 7.93 5.11 -11.55
N GLY A 22 9.00 5.58 -10.89
CA GLY A 22 9.24 7.00 -10.64
C GLY A 22 8.47 7.62 -9.46
N ARG A 23 7.72 6.82 -8.69
CA ARG A 23 7.05 7.25 -7.46
C ARG A 23 7.73 6.63 -6.25
N THR A 24 8.01 7.43 -5.22
CA THR A 24 8.63 6.98 -3.97
C THR A 24 7.56 6.79 -2.89
N PHE A 25 7.62 5.66 -2.22
CA PHE A 25 6.70 5.22 -1.17
C PHE A 25 7.48 4.93 0.11
N ARG A 26 6.85 5.14 1.27
CA ARG A 26 7.38 4.71 2.57
C ARG A 26 6.84 3.35 2.97
N SER A 27 5.62 3.04 2.55
CA SER A 27 4.97 1.78 2.86
C SER A 27 5.29 0.73 1.80
N ARG A 28 5.75 -0.44 2.24
CA ARG A 28 5.97 -1.64 1.40
C ARG A 28 4.74 -2.56 1.35
N LEU A 29 3.64 -2.15 1.98
CA LEU A 29 2.39 -2.91 2.02
C LEU A 29 1.46 -2.46 0.89
N ILE A 30 1.09 -3.42 0.03
CA ILE A 30 0.12 -3.22 -1.05
C ILE A 30 -1.18 -3.91 -0.66
N VAL A 31 -2.29 -3.17 -0.68
CA VAL A 31 -3.61 -3.67 -0.23
C VAL A 31 -4.56 -3.84 -1.41
N GLY A 32 -5.33 -4.93 -1.42
CA GLY A 32 -6.39 -5.17 -2.40
C GLY A 32 -7.78 -4.99 -1.79
N THR A 33 -8.68 -4.33 -2.53
CA THR A 33 -10.02 -3.98 -2.05
C THR A 33 -11.11 -5.02 -2.35
N GLY A 34 -10.76 -6.17 -2.90
CA GLY A 34 -11.72 -7.13 -3.47
C GLY A 34 -12.49 -8.01 -2.47
N LYS A 35 -12.18 -7.98 -1.16
CA LYS A 35 -12.76 -8.89 -0.16
C LYS A 35 -13.32 -8.20 1.09
N TYR A 36 -13.34 -6.87 1.13
CA TYR A 36 -13.97 -6.15 2.25
C TYR A 36 -15.48 -6.40 2.25
N LYS A 37 -16.05 -6.51 3.45
CA LYS A 37 -17.46 -6.85 3.62
C LYS A 37 -18.34 -5.69 3.18
N ASP A 38 -17.95 -4.48 3.58
CA ASP A 38 -18.73 -3.26 3.37
C ASP A 38 -17.83 -2.14 2.82
N LEU A 39 -18.43 -1.24 2.03
CA LEU A 39 -17.74 -0.04 1.51
C LEU A 39 -17.10 0.84 2.60
N PRO A 40 -17.72 1.10 3.76
CA PRO A 40 -17.08 1.87 4.84
C PRO A 40 -15.93 1.13 5.55
N GLU A 41 -15.86 -0.19 5.45
CA GLU A 41 -14.74 -0.96 6.05
C GLU A 41 -13.45 -0.76 5.25
N THR A 42 -13.56 -0.56 3.94
CA THR A 42 -12.42 -0.37 3.04
C THR A 42 -11.54 0.84 3.42
N PRO A 43 -12.05 2.07 3.59
CA PRO A 43 -11.23 3.21 4.00
C PRO A 43 -10.65 3.02 5.41
N ALA A 44 -11.44 2.49 6.35
CA ALA A 44 -10.95 2.23 7.71
C ALA A 44 -9.79 1.22 7.72
N ALA A 45 -9.85 0.18 6.89
CA ALA A 45 -8.78 -0.80 6.76
C ALA A 45 -7.54 -0.23 6.07
N ILE A 46 -7.71 0.63 5.06
CA ILE A 46 -6.60 1.31 4.37
C ILE A 46 -5.88 2.24 5.35
N ASP A 47 -6.62 3.07 6.08
CA ASP A 47 -6.06 4.02 7.05
C ASP A 47 -5.32 3.30 8.17
N ALA A 48 -5.90 2.21 8.70
CA ALA A 48 -5.25 1.40 9.72
C ALA A 48 -3.99 0.66 9.20
N SER A 49 -3.97 0.28 7.92
CA SER A 49 -2.86 -0.45 7.31
C SER A 49 -1.65 0.43 6.96
N GLY A 50 -1.84 1.75 6.81
CA GLY A 50 -0.81 2.66 6.33
C GLY A 50 -0.32 2.31 4.91
N ALA A 51 -1.13 1.60 4.13
CA ALA A 51 -0.79 1.24 2.76
C ALA A 51 -0.90 2.45 1.85
N GLU A 52 0.19 2.76 1.15
CA GLU A 52 0.23 3.88 0.19
C GLU A 52 -0.18 3.43 -1.24
N ILE A 53 -0.31 2.11 -1.46
CA ILE A 53 -0.67 1.51 -2.73
C ILE A 53 -1.88 0.58 -2.53
N VAL A 54 -2.96 0.85 -3.28
CA VAL A 54 -4.20 0.07 -3.26
C VAL A 54 -4.55 -0.41 -4.65
N THR A 55 -4.91 -1.70 -4.78
CA THR A 55 -5.37 -2.29 -6.05
C THR A 55 -6.89 -2.40 -6.09
N VAL A 56 -7.47 -2.10 -7.25
CA VAL A 56 -8.89 -2.26 -7.53
C VAL A 56 -9.09 -3.20 -8.72
N ALA A 57 -10.09 -4.06 -8.65
CA ALA A 57 -10.46 -4.92 -9.77
C ALA A 57 -11.44 -4.17 -10.69
N VAL A 58 -10.97 -3.71 -11.84
CA VAL A 58 -11.84 -3.10 -12.86
C VAL A 58 -12.60 -4.21 -13.58
N ARG A 59 -13.94 -4.17 -13.51
CA ARG A 59 -14.83 -5.07 -14.25
C ARG A 59 -15.57 -4.30 -15.32
N ARG A 60 -15.91 -4.98 -16.42
CA ARG A 60 -16.80 -4.42 -17.45
C ARG A 60 -18.22 -4.38 -16.90
N VAL A 61 -18.92 -3.27 -17.11
CA VAL A 61 -20.35 -3.15 -16.88
C VAL A 61 -21.06 -3.21 -18.23
N ASN A 62 -22.05 -4.07 -18.37
CA ASN A 62 -22.94 -4.05 -19.53
C ASN A 62 -23.87 -2.85 -19.37
N ILE A 63 -23.79 -1.90 -20.30
CA ILE A 63 -24.55 -0.64 -20.27
C ILE A 63 -25.97 -0.82 -20.85
N GLU A 64 -26.22 -1.96 -21.51
CA GLU A 64 -27.48 -2.24 -22.21
C GLU A 64 -28.53 -2.96 -21.35
N ASP A 65 -28.16 -3.52 -20.19
CA ASP A 65 -29.12 -4.12 -19.25
C ASP A 65 -28.64 -3.96 -17.80
N SER A 66 -29.24 -3.02 -17.09
CA SER A 66 -28.93 -2.66 -15.70
C SER A 66 -29.46 -3.67 -14.66
N GLY A 67 -30.06 -4.78 -15.09
CA GLY A 67 -30.85 -5.66 -14.23
C GLY A 67 -30.17 -6.94 -13.71
N GLN A 68 -29.03 -7.37 -14.24
CA GLN A 68 -28.46 -8.69 -13.86
C GLN A 68 -26.94 -8.63 -13.62
N PRO A 69 -26.45 -9.06 -12.43
CA PRO A 69 -25.11 -9.58 -12.34
C PRO A 69 -25.09 -10.99 -12.95
N MET A 70 -23.99 -11.34 -13.62
CA MET A 70 -23.73 -12.67 -14.20
C MET A 70 -24.01 -13.81 -13.23
#